data_AF-A0A5C6K6B2-F1
#
_entry.id   AF-A0A5C6K6B2-F1
#
_cell.length_a   1.000
_cell.length_b   1.000
_cell.length_c   1.000
_cell.angle_alpha   90.00
_cell.angle_beta   90.00
_cell.angle_gamma   90.00
#
_symmetry.space_group_name_H-M   'P 1'
#
loop_
_entity.id
_entity.type
_entity.pdbx_description
1 polymer ?
#
loop_
_entity_poly.entity_id
_entity_poly.type
_entity_poly.pdbx_seq_one_letter_code
_entity_poly.pdbx_strand_id
1 'polypeptide(L)'
;MTAVSSNGTYSFSKPNRASITLLTGLGVEGDVHAGVTVKHRSRVAQDPTQPNLRQVHLIHEELFDEVRAAGFEVAPGELGENVTTRGIDLLGLPVGTLLRLGAEAVVEVTGLRNPCLQIDHFQDGLLKQVVGRDDLGNIVRKAGVMSVVRAGGVVRPGDPVKVELPDGPHRPLDRV
;
A
#
# COMPACT_ATOMS: atom_id res chain seq x y z
N MET A 1 0.62 -13.17 -4.32
CA MET A 1 1.43 -11.93 -4.27
C MET A 1 2.56 -12.03 -5.29
N THR A 2 2.89 -10.95 -5.99
CA THR A 2 3.81 -11.00 -7.14
C THR A 2 5.18 -10.40 -6.85
N ALA A 3 5.28 -9.41 -5.96
CA ALA A 3 6.55 -8.84 -5.52
C ALA A 3 6.49 -8.32 -4.09
N VAL A 4 7.67 -8.16 -3.48
CA VAL A 4 7.86 -7.45 -2.22
C VAL A 4 9.06 -6.51 -2.33
N SER A 5 8.95 -5.36 -1.68
CA SER A 5 9.91 -4.26 -1.84
C SER A 5 10.13 -3.56 -0.50
N SER A 6 11.37 -3.10 -0.26
CA SER A 6 11.70 -2.32 0.93
C SER A 6 12.88 -1.40 0.65
N ASN A 7 12.89 -0.23 1.31
CA ASN A 7 14.05 0.64 1.26
C ASN A 7 14.34 1.32 2.60
N GLY A 8 15.60 1.24 3.03
CA GLY A 8 16.08 1.96 4.23
C GLY A 8 16.37 3.43 3.97
N THR A 9 16.42 3.86 2.71
CA THR A 9 16.60 5.27 2.34
C THR A 9 15.30 5.91 1.93
N TYR A 10 15.15 7.21 2.19
CA TYR A 10 13.98 7.98 1.75
C TYR A 10 14.02 8.23 0.24
N SER A 11 13.41 7.33 -0.52
CA SER A 11 13.17 7.45 -1.97
C SER A 11 11.70 7.19 -2.27
N PHE A 12 11.24 7.66 -3.44
CA PHE A 12 9.87 7.41 -3.89
C PHE A 12 9.64 5.91 -4.18
N SER A 13 10.50 5.33 -5.02
CA SER A 13 10.45 3.91 -5.40
C SER A 13 11.21 3.03 -4.40
N LYS A 14 10.80 1.77 -4.28
CA LYS A 14 11.43 0.75 -3.44
C LYS A 14 11.96 -0.39 -4.33
N PRO A 15 13.24 -0.77 -4.20
CA PRO A 15 13.77 -1.93 -4.92
C PRO A 15 13.13 -3.22 -4.41
N ASN A 16 12.92 -4.17 -5.33
CA ASN A 16 12.41 -5.49 -5.01
C ASN A 16 13.40 -6.29 -4.16
N ARG A 17 12.85 -7.17 -3.32
CA ARG A 17 13.58 -8.07 -2.43
C ARG A 17 13.12 -9.50 -2.67
N ALA A 18 14.01 -10.46 -2.36
CA ALA A 18 13.62 -11.87 -2.32
C ALA A 18 12.60 -12.16 -1.20
N SER A 19 12.63 -11.36 -0.12
CA SER A 19 11.70 -11.40 0.99
C SER A 19 11.72 -10.08 1.77
N ILE A 20 10.66 -9.83 2.54
CA ILE A 20 10.61 -8.78 3.56
C ILE A 20 10.12 -9.38 4.88
N THR A 21 10.57 -8.83 6.01
CA THR A 21 10.07 -9.18 7.35
C THR A 21 9.08 -8.13 7.82
N LEU A 22 7.85 -8.51 8.14
CA LEU A 22 6.89 -7.63 8.79
C LEU A 22 7.06 -7.71 10.31
N LEU A 23 7.09 -6.55 10.95
CA LEU A 23 7.22 -6.36 12.38
C LEU A 23 5.93 -5.79 12.95
N THR A 24 5.31 -6.49 13.91
CA THR A 24 4.03 -6.11 14.52
C THR A 24 4.07 -4.67 15.03
N GLY A 25 3.11 -3.86 14.60
CA GLY A 25 2.99 -2.45 14.98
C GLY A 25 4.08 -1.53 14.46
N LEU A 26 5.01 -2.01 13.63
CA LEU A 26 6.15 -1.24 13.12
C LEU A 26 6.17 -1.14 11.60
N GLY A 27 5.77 -2.17 10.86
CA GLY A 27 5.86 -2.20 9.39
C GLY A 27 6.95 -3.12 8.89
N VAL A 28 7.61 -2.75 7.79
CA VAL A 28 8.64 -3.58 7.18
C VAL A 28 10.00 -3.34 7.84
N GLU A 29 10.67 -4.41 8.27
CA GLU A 29 12.02 -4.36 8.82
C GLU A 29 12.99 -3.65 7.87
N GLY A 30 13.72 -2.66 8.39
CA GLY A 30 14.68 -1.88 7.62
C GLY A 30 14.07 -0.90 6.61
N ASP A 31 12.74 -0.74 6.55
CA ASP A 31 12.10 0.28 5.71
C ASP A 31 12.06 1.64 6.40
N VAL A 32 12.32 2.71 5.65
CA VAL A 32 12.35 4.09 6.18
C VAL A 32 11.01 4.56 6.75
N HIS A 33 9.90 3.93 6.34
CA HIS A 33 8.57 4.25 6.83
C HIS A 33 8.17 3.45 8.08
N ALA A 34 9.04 2.54 8.55
CA ALA A 34 8.76 1.72 9.72
C ALA A 34 8.80 2.52 11.01
N GLY A 35 7.88 2.21 11.93
CA GLY A 35 7.82 2.76 13.28
C GLY A 35 6.39 2.96 13.79
N VAL A 36 6.30 3.16 15.11
CA VAL A 36 5.02 3.26 15.85
C VAL A 36 4.24 4.53 15.51
N THR A 37 4.94 5.64 15.32
CA THR A 37 4.35 6.95 15.03
C THR A 37 4.55 7.36 13.58
N VAL A 38 3.71 8.30 13.12
CA VAL A 38 3.75 8.84 11.76
C VAL A 38 5.19 9.25 11.38
N LYS A 39 5.66 8.81 10.22
CA LYS A 39 7.01 9.15 9.71
C LYS A 39 7.01 10.24 8.64
N HIS A 40 5.84 10.55 8.10
CA HIS A 40 5.72 11.54 7.04
C HIS A 40 5.92 12.96 7.60
N ARG A 41 6.91 13.69 7.07
CA ARG A 41 7.35 15.01 7.58
C ARG A 41 6.21 15.99 7.82
N SER A 42 5.22 16.06 6.92
CA SER A 42 4.09 16.98 7.07
C SER A 42 3.14 16.64 8.22
N ARG A 43 2.97 15.35 8.55
CA ARG A 43 2.09 14.90 9.65
C ARG A 43 2.80 14.95 10.99
N VAL A 44 4.11 14.66 11.01
CA VAL A 44 4.97 14.87 12.19
C VAL A 44 4.89 16.34 12.64
N ALA A 45 4.87 17.28 11.69
CA ALA A 45 4.74 18.70 12.00
C ALA A 45 3.36 19.08 12.58
N GLN A 46 2.31 18.29 12.33
CA GLN A 46 0.98 18.50 12.89
C GLN A 46 0.84 17.87 14.27
N ASP A 47 1.15 16.59 14.40
CA ASP A 47 1.24 15.89 15.67
C ASP A 47 2.14 14.64 15.51
N PRO A 48 3.33 14.63 16.15
CA PRO A 48 4.29 13.54 16.02
C PRO A 48 3.89 12.27 16.80
N THR A 49 2.85 12.33 17.63
CA THR A 49 2.37 11.19 18.43
C THR A 49 1.32 10.34 17.72
N GLN A 50 0.83 10.79 16.55
CA GLN A 50 -0.16 10.07 15.78
C GLN A 50 0.31 8.64 15.44
N PRO A 51 -0.54 7.63 15.60
CA PRO A 51 -0.20 6.26 15.25
C PRO A 51 0.10 6.15 13.76
N ASN A 52 1.12 5.35 13.42
CA ASN A 52 1.44 5.08 12.03
C ASN A 52 0.39 4.14 11.42
N LEU A 53 -0.57 4.70 10.69
CA LEU A 53 -1.57 3.93 9.92
C LEU A 53 -1.03 3.46 8.55
N ARG A 54 0.25 3.70 8.29
CA ARG A 54 0.89 3.61 6.97
C ARG A 54 2.14 2.72 7.00
N GLN A 55 2.06 1.62 7.76
CA GLN A 55 3.18 0.73 8.02
C GLN A 55 3.54 -0.15 6.82
N VAL A 56 2.53 -0.62 6.07
CA VAL A 56 2.73 -1.40 4.85
C VAL A 56 1.79 -0.87 3.77
N HIS A 57 2.36 -0.55 2.61
CA HIS A 57 1.65 -0.10 1.42
C HIS A 57 1.48 -1.27 0.45
N LEU A 58 0.26 -1.52 -0.02
CA LEU A 58 -0.06 -2.59 -0.97
C LEU A 58 -0.68 -2.01 -2.24
N ILE A 59 -0.19 -2.42 -3.41
CA ILE A 59 -0.76 -2.10 -4.72
C ILE A 59 -1.11 -3.38 -5.46
N HIS A 60 -2.20 -3.34 -6.22
CA HIS A 60 -2.67 -4.42 -7.08
C HIS A 60 -2.06 -4.24 -8.47
N GLU A 61 -1.47 -5.28 -9.03
CA GLU A 61 -0.73 -5.27 -10.29
C GLU A 61 -1.63 -4.96 -11.49
N GLU A 62 -2.94 -5.15 -11.36
CA GLU A 62 -3.91 -4.76 -12.39
C GLU A 62 -3.89 -3.25 -12.65
N LEU A 63 -3.49 -2.42 -11.66
CA LEU A 63 -3.22 -1.00 -11.89
C LEU A 63 -2.09 -0.81 -12.91
N PHE A 64 -1.05 -1.64 -12.84
CA PHE A 64 0.10 -1.53 -13.74
C PHE A 64 -0.28 -1.91 -15.17
N ASP A 65 -1.15 -2.91 -15.32
CA ASP A 65 -1.74 -3.24 -16.62
C ASP A 65 -2.61 -2.10 -17.16
N GLU A 66 -3.42 -1.45 -16.31
CA GLU A 66 -4.24 -0.29 -16.68
C GLU A 66 -3.38 0.87 -17.18
N VAL A 67 -2.36 1.27 -16.40
CA VAL A 67 -1.52 2.43 -16.79
C VAL A 67 -0.61 2.11 -17.97
N ARG A 68 -0.22 0.84 -18.17
CA ARG A 68 0.50 0.38 -19.37
C ARG A 68 -0.36 0.55 -20.62
N ALA A 69 -1.64 0.21 -20.56
CA ALA A 69 -2.56 0.47 -21.66
C ALA A 69 -2.71 1.97 -21.98
N ALA A 70 -2.50 2.83 -20.99
CA ALA A 70 -2.45 4.29 -21.14
C ALA A 70 -1.06 4.85 -21.54
N GLY A 71 -0.07 3.98 -21.80
CA GLY A 71 1.28 4.37 -22.25
C GLY A 71 2.30 4.61 -21.14
N PHE A 72 2.02 4.19 -19.90
CA PHE A 72 2.92 4.34 -18.75
C PHE A 72 3.51 2.98 -18.35
N GLU A 73 4.83 2.89 -18.22
CA GLU A 73 5.49 1.68 -17.72
C GLU A 73 5.76 1.83 -16.22
N VAL A 74 5.15 0.96 -15.42
CA VAL A 74 5.32 0.90 -13.96
C VAL A 74 5.61 -0.54 -13.57
N ALA A 75 6.73 -0.75 -12.88
CA ALA A 75 7.14 -2.02 -12.31
C ALA A 75 6.84 -2.10 -10.79
N PRO A 76 6.76 -3.30 -10.22
CA PRO A 76 6.59 -3.48 -8.78
C PRO A 76 7.65 -2.74 -7.96
N GLY A 77 7.17 -2.04 -6.92
CA GLY A 77 7.93 -1.20 -6.01
C GLY A 77 8.08 0.25 -6.49
N GLU A 78 7.79 0.56 -7.76
CA GLU A 78 8.08 1.89 -8.32
C GLU A 78 7.16 2.99 -7.79
N LEU A 79 5.92 2.65 -7.42
CA LEU A 79 4.99 3.57 -6.75
C LEU A 79 5.15 3.59 -5.22
N GLY A 80 6.22 2.99 -4.71
CA GLY A 80 6.61 3.01 -3.30
C GLY A 80 5.84 2.01 -2.43
N GLU A 81 5.16 1.05 -3.04
CA GLU A 81 4.53 -0.07 -2.31
C GLU A 81 5.56 -1.04 -1.75
N ASN A 82 5.17 -1.71 -0.68
CA ASN A 82 5.95 -2.79 -0.08
C ASN A 82 5.53 -4.16 -0.60
N VAL A 83 4.28 -4.29 -1.04
CA VAL A 83 3.69 -5.54 -1.50
C VAL A 83 2.89 -5.27 -2.77
N THR A 84 3.18 -6.03 -3.81
CA THR A 84 2.38 -6.04 -5.04
C THR A 84 1.54 -7.31 -5.07
N THR A 85 0.22 -7.16 -5.17
CA THR A 85 -0.75 -8.26 -5.24
C THR A 85 -1.28 -8.45 -6.66
N ARG A 86 -1.88 -9.60 -6.95
CA ARG A 86 -2.65 -9.85 -8.18
C ARG A 86 -3.81 -10.76 -7.83
N GLY A 87 -4.94 -10.58 -8.50
CA GLY A 87 -6.18 -11.35 -8.34
C GLY A 87 -7.01 -10.93 -7.13
N ILE A 88 -6.83 -9.71 -6.63
CA ILE A 88 -7.51 -9.23 -5.40
C ILE A 88 -7.96 -7.80 -5.63
N ASP A 89 -9.26 -7.56 -5.46
CA ASP A 89 -9.81 -6.21 -5.44
C ASP A 89 -9.48 -5.51 -4.12
N LEU A 90 -8.26 -4.98 -4.03
CA LEU A 90 -7.79 -4.27 -2.83
C LEU A 90 -8.63 -3.02 -2.53
N LEU A 91 -9.11 -2.33 -3.56
CA LEU A 91 -9.80 -1.03 -3.41
C LEU A 91 -11.25 -1.21 -2.93
N GLY A 92 -11.88 -2.35 -3.26
CA GLY A 92 -13.21 -2.72 -2.79
C GLY A 92 -13.25 -3.34 -1.39
N LEU A 93 -12.10 -3.60 -0.76
CA LEU A 93 -12.08 -4.16 0.60
C LEU A 93 -12.64 -3.16 1.62
N PRO A 94 -13.34 -3.60 2.68
CA PRO A 94 -13.73 -2.71 3.77
C PRO A 94 -12.57 -2.35 4.70
N VAL A 95 -12.68 -1.21 5.37
CA VAL A 95 -11.79 -0.82 6.49
C VAL A 95 -11.80 -1.93 7.54
N GLY A 96 -10.61 -2.31 8.03
CA GLY A 96 -10.46 -3.37 9.03
C GLY A 96 -10.32 -4.78 8.45
N THR A 97 -10.32 -4.93 7.12
CA THR A 97 -10.01 -6.21 6.47
C THR A 97 -8.63 -6.71 6.89
N LEU A 98 -8.54 -7.98 7.27
CA LEU A 98 -7.28 -8.66 7.54
C LEU A 98 -6.80 -9.37 6.27
N LEU A 99 -5.58 -9.05 5.86
CA LEU A 99 -4.87 -9.73 4.79
C LEU A 99 -3.79 -10.61 5.40
N ARG A 100 -3.94 -11.92 5.25
CA ARG A 100 -2.91 -12.90 5.63
C ARG A 100 -1.95 -13.05 4.46
N LEU A 101 -0.69 -12.70 4.68
CA LEU A 101 0.38 -12.70 3.68
C LEU A 101 1.33 -13.86 4.00
N GLY A 102 1.33 -14.88 3.15
CA GLY A 102 2.12 -16.09 3.39
C GLY A 102 1.60 -16.88 4.59
N ALA A 103 2.53 -17.45 5.37
CA ALA A 103 2.20 -18.37 6.46
C ALA A 103 1.79 -17.67 7.76
N GLU A 104 2.46 -16.57 8.12
CA GLU A 104 2.40 -16.00 9.47
C GLU A 104 1.89 -14.56 9.49
N ALA A 105 2.28 -13.76 8.50
CA ALA A 105 2.10 -12.32 8.57
C ALA A 105 0.65 -11.91 8.31
N VAL A 106 0.15 -10.97 9.11
CA VAL A 106 -1.20 -10.41 8.98
C VAL A 106 -1.13 -8.90 9.02
N VAL A 107 -1.73 -8.25 8.03
CA VAL A 107 -1.91 -6.79 8.00
C VAL A 107 -3.39 -6.45 8.01
N GLU A 108 -3.74 -5.37 8.71
CA GLU A 108 -5.10 -4.80 8.70
C GLU A 108 -5.15 -3.59 7.78
N VAL A 109 -6.06 -3.61 6.81
CA VAL A 109 -6.29 -2.52 5.87
C VAL A 109 -6.88 -1.31 6.60
N THR A 110 -6.19 -0.18 6.54
CA THR A 110 -6.59 1.06 7.23
C THR A 110 -7.28 2.06 6.31
N GLY A 111 -6.96 2.05 5.02
CA GLY A 111 -7.54 2.99 4.06
C GLY A 111 -6.80 3.04 2.72
N LEU A 112 -7.24 3.94 1.85
CA LEU A 112 -6.63 4.19 0.55
C LEU A 112 -5.35 5.02 0.70
N ARG A 113 -4.31 4.66 -0.07
CA ARG A 113 -3.15 5.53 -0.20
C ARG A 113 -3.57 6.80 -0.93
N ASN A 114 -3.26 7.96 -0.35
CA ASN A 114 -3.53 9.24 -1.01
C ASN A 114 -2.46 9.55 -2.08
N PRO A 115 -2.82 9.66 -3.37
CA PRO A 115 -1.87 10.05 -4.40
C PRO A 115 -1.34 11.48 -4.26
N CYS A 116 -0.10 11.68 -4.66
CA CYS A 116 0.62 12.94 -4.51
C CYS A 116 1.48 13.23 -5.75
N LEU A 117 1.95 14.47 -5.86
CA LEU A 117 2.77 14.97 -6.97
C LEU A 117 4.08 14.20 -7.18
N GLN A 118 4.54 13.42 -6.20
CA GLN A 118 5.71 12.56 -6.39
C GLN A 118 5.48 11.51 -7.49
N ILE A 119 4.23 11.15 -7.78
CA ILE A 119 3.90 10.27 -8.92
C ILE A 119 4.23 10.95 -10.25
N ASP A 120 3.85 12.22 -10.44
CA ASP A 120 4.19 12.94 -11.67
C ASP A 120 5.68 13.26 -11.76
N HIS A 121 6.37 13.43 -10.63
CA HIS A 121 7.83 13.53 -10.62
C HIS A 121 8.52 12.21 -11.01
N PHE A 122 7.89 11.06 -10.72
CA PHE A 122 8.36 9.76 -11.16
C PHE A 122 8.11 9.57 -12.66
N GLN A 123 6.89 9.87 -13.13
CA GLN A 123 6.53 9.86 -14.54
C GLN A 123 5.43 10.87 -14.84
N ASP A 124 5.73 11.87 -15.67
CA ASP A 124 4.83 13.00 -15.94
C ASP A 124 3.48 12.53 -16.51
N GLY A 125 2.39 12.99 -15.89
CA GLY A 125 1.02 12.67 -16.28
C GLY A 125 0.43 11.40 -15.64
N LEU A 126 1.24 10.59 -14.95
CA LEU A 126 0.78 9.34 -14.32
C LEU A 126 -0.22 9.59 -13.18
N LEU A 127 -0.13 10.71 -12.47
CA LEU A 127 -1.04 11.04 -11.37
C LEU A 127 -2.51 11.08 -11.82
N LYS A 128 -2.76 11.53 -13.06
CA LYS A 128 -4.10 11.60 -13.65
C LYS A 128 -4.68 10.22 -13.97
N GLN A 129 -3.84 9.19 -14.11
CA GLN A 129 -4.30 7.82 -14.32
C GLN A 129 -4.69 7.15 -13.00
N VAL A 130 -4.02 7.51 -11.90
CA VAL A 130 -4.26 6.89 -10.58
C VAL A 130 -5.25 7.67 -9.69
N VAL A 131 -5.70 8.84 -10.14
CA VAL A 131 -6.77 9.64 -9.52
C VAL A 131 -7.80 9.98 -10.58
N GLY A 132 -9.00 9.42 -10.44
CA GLY A 132 -10.11 9.63 -11.36
C GLY A 132 -11.38 10.09 -10.65
N ARG A 133 -12.49 10.04 -11.38
CA ARG A 133 -13.83 10.19 -10.83
C ARG A 133 -14.72 9.02 -11.28
N ASP A 134 -15.62 8.60 -10.41
CA ASP A 134 -16.68 7.64 -10.77
C ASP A 134 -17.85 8.35 -11.49
N ASP A 135 -18.85 7.59 -11.90
CA ASP A 135 -20.05 8.08 -12.61
C ASP A 135 -20.86 9.10 -11.79
N LEU A 136 -20.71 9.09 -10.47
CA LEU A 136 -21.35 10.01 -9.53
C LEU A 136 -20.48 11.24 -9.25
N GLY A 137 -19.30 11.32 -9.87
CA GLY A 137 -18.34 12.42 -9.73
C GLY A 137 -17.47 12.35 -8.47
N ASN A 138 -17.54 11.25 -7.70
CA ASN A 138 -16.71 11.04 -6.51
C ASN A 138 -15.27 10.74 -6.90
N ILE A 139 -14.32 11.16 -6.08
CA ILE A 139 -12.89 10.93 -6.33
C ILE A 139 -12.55 9.45 -6.10
N VAL A 140 -12.01 8.80 -7.14
CA VAL A 140 -11.49 7.43 -7.08
C VAL A 140 -9.96 7.49 -6.98
N ARG A 141 -9.40 6.80 -5.97
CA ARG A 141 -7.95 6.69 -5.78
C ARG A 141 -7.54 5.26 -6.05
N LYS A 142 -6.70 5.06 -7.06
CA LYS A 142 -6.30 3.72 -7.52
C LYS A 142 -4.94 3.28 -7.00
N ALA A 143 -4.18 4.16 -6.35
CA ALA A 143 -2.80 3.89 -5.93
C ALA A 143 -2.66 2.96 -4.71
N GLY A 144 -3.56 1.99 -4.55
CA GLY A 144 -3.48 0.96 -3.51
C GLY A 144 -3.99 1.36 -2.13
N VAL A 145 -3.70 0.50 -1.17
CA VAL A 145 -4.17 0.59 0.23
C VAL A 145 -2.99 0.68 1.19
N MET A 146 -3.23 1.34 2.32
CA MET A 146 -2.33 1.34 3.47
C MET A 146 -2.84 0.35 4.51
N SER A 147 -1.93 -0.16 5.31
CA SER A 147 -2.23 -1.12 6.36
C SER A 147 -1.26 -1.02 7.53
N VAL A 148 -1.64 -1.68 8.62
CA VAL A 148 -0.83 -1.86 9.83
C VAL A 148 -0.57 -3.34 10.10
N VAL A 149 0.61 -3.68 10.61
CA VAL A 149 0.99 -5.07 10.89
C VAL A 149 0.34 -5.51 12.21
N ARG A 150 -0.53 -6.52 12.12
CA ARG A 150 -1.18 -7.17 13.28
C ARG A 150 -0.41 -8.39 13.76
N ALA A 151 0.18 -9.15 12.83
CA ALA A 151 1.11 -10.23 13.14
C ALA A 151 2.31 -10.13 12.20
N GLY A 152 3.51 -10.19 12.76
CA GLY A 152 4.76 -10.19 12.00
C GLY A 152 5.03 -11.54 11.33
N GLY A 153 6.04 -11.55 10.46
CA GLY A 153 6.43 -12.76 9.73
C GLY A 153 7.18 -12.41 8.45
N VAL A 154 7.84 -13.42 7.88
CA VAL A 154 8.54 -13.27 6.59
C VAL A 154 7.57 -13.49 5.44
N VAL A 155 7.61 -12.57 4.47
CA VAL A 155 6.74 -12.54 3.29
C VAL A 155 7.59 -12.56 2.04
N ARG A 156 7.24 -13.41 1.05
CA ARG A 156 8.01 -13.69 -0.17
C ARG A 156 7.17 -13.65 -1.44
N PRO A 157 7.69 -13.17 -2.59
CA PRO A 157 6.99 -13.28 -3.87
C PRO A 157 6.48 -14.71 -4.10
N GLY A 158 5.25 -14.85 -4.61
CA GLY A 158 4.57 -16.13 -4.75
C GLY A 158 3.72 -16.55 -3.55
N ASP A 159 3.90 -15.94 -2.37
CA ASP A 159 3.05 -16.26 -1.22
C ASP A 159 1.56 -15.99 -1.51
N PRO A 160 0.66 -16.84 -0.98
CA PRO A 160 -0.77 -16.60 -1.07
C PRO A 160 -1.15 -15.37 -0.24
N VAL A 161 -2.22 -14.71 -0.67
CA VAL A 161 -2.87 -13.66 0.10
C VAL A 161 -4.29 -14.13 0.36
N LYS A 162 -4.65 -14.26 1.64
CA LYS A 162 -6.02 -14.60 2.05
C LYS A 162 -6.69 -13.37 2.65
N VAL A 163 -7.93 -13.14 2.24
CA VAL A 163 -8.76 -12.03 2.70
C VAL A 163 -9.69 -12.54 3.79
N GLU A 164 -9.72 -11.85 4.91
CA GLU A 164 -10.64 -12.08 6.02
C GLU A 164 -11.36 -10.76 6.32
N LEU A 165 -12.66 -10.72 6.01
CA LEU A 165 -13.48 -9.52 6.14
C LEU A 165 -13.86 -9.30 7.61
N PRO A 166 -13.97 -8.04 8.07
CA PRO A 166 -14.45 -7.74 9.40
C PRO A 166 -15.94 -8.07 9.52
N ASP A 167 -16.42 -8.18 10.76
CA ASP A 167 -17.85 -8.29 11.06
C ASP A 167 -18.62 -7.05 10.54
N GLY A 168 -19.86 -7.26 10.13
CA GLY A 168 -20.70 -6.21 9.57
C GLY A 168 -21.20 -5.19 10.61
N PRO A 169 -21.63 -3.99 10.17
CA PRO A 169 -21.69 -3.53 8.78
C PRO A 169 -20.33 -3.06 8.24
N HIS A 170 -20.07 -3.35 6.96
CA HIS A 170 -18.85 -2.96 6.27
C HIS A 170 -18.80 -1.46 5.97
N ARG A 171 -17.62 -0.86 6.16
CA ARG A 171 -17.35 0.53 5.79
C ARG A 171 -16.35 0.60 4.64
N PRO A 172 -16.61 1.40 3.59
CA PRO A 172 -15.69 1.57 2.48
C PRO A 172 -14.41 2.27 2.94
N LEU A 173 -13.31 2.08 2.20
CA LEU A 173 -12.04 2.75 2.47
C LEU A 173 -12.13 4.24 2.13
N ASP A 174 -11.55 5.06 3.00
CA ASP A 174 -11.23 6.46 2.72
C ASP A 174 -9.70 6.65 2.76
N ARG A 175 -9.21 7.82 2.36
CA ARG A 175 -7.79 8.15 2.39
C ARG A 175 -7.25 8.16 3.82
N VAL A 176 -6.02 7.67 3.98
CA VAL A 176 -5.26 7.70 5.24
C VAL A 176 -3.91 8.37 5.15
#